data_AF-A0A177BBF6-F1
#
_entry.id   AF-A0A177BBF6-F1
#
_cell.length_a   1.000
_cell.length_b   1.000
_cell.length_c   1.000
_cell.angle_alpha   90.00
_cell.angle_beta   90.00
_cell.angle_gamma   90.00
#
_symmetry.space_group_name_H-M   'P 1'
#
loop_
_entity.id
_entity.type
_entity.pdbx_description
1 polymer ?
#
loop_
_entity_poly.entity_id
_entity_poly.type
_entity_poly.pdbx_seq_one_letter_code
_entity_poly.pdbx_strand_id
1 'polypeptide(L)'
;MNHFQELGMVDHLEPWQRGTRSLANNKGMCGGVRGVGTGGVVSSSFCLLYRLHTLKPTKNQIQNTLNHIDSPYIRGIGFMYLRYTLDPKKLWKWFSRYLKDDEPIDVRAGGGNEMTIGQLVRHFLENIEWYDTLFPRIPVPIQKEVRQQLTEYDKKNQQNQKIDKNVINNINVKGFRTRSRSPCKNSRRHYIH
;
A
#
# COMPACT_ATOMS: atom_id res chain seq x y z
N MET A 1 -31.69 -23.34 2.38
CA MET A 1 -31.23 -22.85 1.06
C MET A 1 -30.50 -21.49 1.16
N ASN A 2 -29.84 -21.18 2.29
CA ASN A 2 -29.22 -19.86 2.52
C ASN A 2 -27.75 -19.97 2.99
N HIS A 3 -26.94 -20.81 2.33
CA HIS A 3 -25.49 -20.89 2.61
C HIS A 3 -24.61 -20.18 1.56
N PHE A 4 -25.23 -19.48 0.59
CA PHE A 4 -24.52 -18.81 -0.51
C PHE A 4 -24.53 -17.27 -0.43
N GLN A 5 -25.13 -16.70 0.63
CA GLN A 5 -25.25 -15.25 0.82
C GLN A 5 -24.14 -14.65 1.70
N GLU A 6 -23.22 -15.49 2.18
CA GLU A 6 -22.08 -15.11 3.04
C GLU A 6 -20.74 -15.07 2.29
N LEU A 7 -20.76 -15.07 0.95
CA LEU A 7 -19.65 -14.47 0.17
C LEU A 7 -19.77 -12.94 0.27
N GLY A 8 -19.74 -12.47 1.52
CA GLY A 8 -19.82 -11.08 1.91
C GLY A 8 -18.67 -10.30 1.29
N MET A 9 -18.95 -9.04 1.03
CA MET A 9 -17.98 -8.02 0.66
C MET A 9 -16.68 -8.20 1.45
N VAL A 10 -15.55 -8.19 0.76
CA VAL A 10 -14.24 -8.26 1.42
C VAL A 10 -14.03 -6.96 2.19
N ASP A 11 -13.77 -7.10 3.48
CA ASP A 11 -13.59 -6.01 4.45
C ASP A 11 -12.23 -6.08 5.19
N HIS A 12 -11.42 -7.12 4.96
CA HIS A 12 -10.08 -7.28 5.53
C HIS A 12 -9.18 -8.21 4.69
N LEU A 13 -7.86 -8.15 4.94
CA LEU A 13 -6.84 -8.95 4.24
C LEU A 13 -6.13 -9.98 5.13
N GLU A 14 -6.46 -10.07 6.41
CA GLU A 14 -5.91 -11.12 7.27
C GLU A 14 -6.57 -12.49 7.02
N PRO A 15 -5.91 -13.61 7.37
CA PRO A 15 -6.40 -14.97 7.05
C PRO A 15 -7.66 -15.41 7.78
N TRP A 16 -7.99 -14.78 8.90
CA TRP A 16 -9.00 -15.25 9.84
C TRP A 16 -10.13 -14.23 9.96
N GLN A 17 -11.38 -14.70 9.96
CA GLN A 17 -12.51 -13.84 10.25
C GLN A 17 -12.48 -13.35 11.70
N ARG A 18 -13.02 -12.15 11.93
CA ARG A 18 -13.06 -11.49 13.24
C ARG A 18 -13.65 -12.42 14.32
N GLY A 19 -12.91 -12.57 15.42
CA GLY A 19 -13.38 -13.33 16.59
C GLY A 19 -13.40 -14.85 16.42
N THR A 20 -13.07 -15.37 15.23
CA THR A 20 -13.09 -16.81 14.98
C THR A 20 -11.81 -17.52 15.43
N ARG A 21 -10.71 -16.77 15.55
CA ARG A 21 -9.45 -17.25 16.11
C ARG A 21 -9.25 -16.70 17.52
N SER A 22 -9.21 -17.59 18.51
CA SER A 22 -8.83 -17.24 19.88
C SER A 22 -7.32 -17.37 20.06
N LEU A 23 -6.60 -16.24 20.04
CA LEU A 23 -5.21 -16.15 20.49
C LEU A 23 -5.10 -16.04 22.02
N ALA A 24 -6.18 -15.67 22.70
CA ALA A 24 -6.14 -15.15 24.06
C ALA A 24 -6.27 -16.19 25.19
N ASN A 25 -6.75 -17.41 24.92
CA ASN A 25 -7.11 -18.36 25.99
C ASN A 25 -6.36 -19.70 26.04
N ASN A 26 -5.29 -19.89 25.27
CA ASN A 26 -4.48 -21.11 25.36
C ASN A 26 -3.32 -20.99 26.38
N LYS A 27 -3.66 -20.67 27.63
CA LYS A 27 -2.84 -21.03 28.81
C LYS A 27 -3.46 -22.28 29.45
N GLY A 28 -3.31 -23.41 28.78
CA GLY A 28 -3.77 -24.72 29.24
C GLY A 28 -2.78 -25.80 28.83
N MET A 29 -2.43 -26.65 29.77
CA MET A 29 -1.50 -27.79 29.66
C MET A 29 -1.59 -28.51 28.30
N CYS A 30 -0.42 -28.85 27.74
CA CYS A 30 -0.23 -29.72 26.56
C CYS A 30 -0.33 -29.06 25.16
N GLY A 31 0.24 -27.87 24.97
CA GLY A 31 0.41 -27.22 23.64
C GLY A 31 1.60 -27.71 22.81
N GLY A 32 1.91 -29.02 22.84
CA GLY A 32 3.10 -29.59 22.18
C GLY A 32 2.89 -30.06 20.74
N VAL A 33 1.65 -30.11 20.24
CA VAL A 33 1.33 -30.56 18.88
C VAL A 33 0.78 -29.38 18.09
N ARG A 34 1.64 -28.74 17.31
CA ARG A 34 1.23 -27.70 16.36
C ARG A 34 0.44 -28.36 15.24
N GLY A 35 -0.90 -28.24 15.22
CA GLY A 35 -1.61 -28.57 13.98
C GLY A 35 -3.12 -28.74 13.98
N VAL A 36 -3.80 -29.08 15.09
CA VAL A 36 -5.23 -29.44 14.99
C VAL A 36 -5.99 -28.90 16.19
N GLY A 37 -6.97 -28.00 15.96
CA GLY A 37 -8.00 -27.68 16.96
C GLY A 37 -8.28 -26.20 17.29
N THR A 38 -7.69 -25.22 16.60
CA THR A 38 -8.08 -23.79 16.77
C THR A 38 -7.94 -23.01 15.45
N GLY A 39 -8.27 -23.64 14.33
CA GLY A 39 -8.37 -22.94 13.06
C GLY A 39 -9.64 -22.11 13.07
N GLY A 40 -9.51 -20.78 13.03
CA GLY A 40 -10.66 -19.90 12.87
C GLY A 40 -11.32 -20.10 11.51
N VAL A 41 -12.46 -19.43 11.28
CA VAL A 41 -13.09 -19.41 9.96
C VAL A 41 -12.17 -18.64 9.02
N VAL A 42 -11.90 -19.23 7.85
CA VAL A 42 -11.05 -18.61 6.84
C VAL A 42 -11.75 -17.36 6.29
N SER A 43 -10.99 -16.27 6.16
CA SER A 43 -11.51 -15.03 5.62
C SER A 43 -11.92 -15.15 4.14
N SER A 44 -12.92 -14.36 3.76
CA SER A 44 -13.36 -14.28 2.36
C SER A 44 -12.24 -13.86 1.41
N SER A 45 -11.31 -13.02 1.86
CA SER A 45 -10.13 -12.61 1.07
C SER A 45 -9.20 -13.78 0.74
N PHE A 46 -8.98 -14.71 1.68
CA PHE A 46 -8.17 -15.91 1.43
C PHE A 46 -8.88 -16.95 0.56
N CYS A 47 -10.21 -17.08 0.71
CA CYS A 47 -11.01 -17.88 -0.22
C CYS A 47 -10.92 -17.35 -1.66
N LEU A 48 -10.93 -16.02 -1.84
CA LEU A 48 -10.75 -15.39 -3.15
C LEU A 48 -9.34 -15.58 -3.71
N LEU A 49 -8.29 -15.51 -2.88
CA LEU A 49 -6.93 -15.84 -3.31
C LEU A 49 -6.84 -17.25 -3.90
N TYR A 50 -7.42 -18.24 -3.20
CA TYR A 50 -7.43 -19.63 -3.67
C TYR A 50 -8.19 -19.76 -4.98
N ARG A 51 -9.35 -19.08 -5.10
CA ARG A 51 -10.13 -19.05 -6.35
C ARG A 51 -9.35 -18.39 -7.49
N LEU A 52 -8.63 -17.31 -7.25
CA LEU A 52 -7.76 -16.69 -8.25
C LEU A 52 -6.66 -17.66 -8.70
N HIS A 53 -6.08 -18.44 -7.78
CA HIS A 53 -5.06 -19.42 -8.12
C HIS A 53 -5.58 -20.52 -9.04
N THR A 54 -6.80 -21.02 -8.82
CA THR A 54 -7.40 -22.07 -9.67
C THR A 54 -7.85 -21.55 -11.04
N LEU A 55 -8.29 -20.29 -11.12
CA LEU A 55 -8.67 -19.62 -12.37
C LEU A 55 -7.48 -19.32 -13.30
N LYS A 56 -6.25 -19.24 -12.75
CA LYS A 56 -5.01 -18.92 -13.50
C LYS A 56 -5.14 -17.63 -14.33
N PRO A 57 -5.36 -16.47 -13.70
CA PRO A 57 -5.54 -15.22 -14.41
C PRO A 57 -4.31 -14.89 -15.27
N THR A 58 -4.59 -14.34 -16.46
CA THR A 58 -3.57 -13.82 -17.35
C THR A 58 -2.88 -12.59 -16.73
N LYS A 59 -1.69 -12.27 -17.24
CA LYS A 59 -0.92 -11.09 -16.81
C LYS A 59 -1.74 -9.79 -16.86
N ASN A 60 -2.54 -9.61 -17.91
CA ASN A 60 -3.36 -8.42 -18.10
C ASN A 60 -4.51 -8.36 -17.08
N GLN A 61 -5.13 -9.52 -16.78
CA GLN A 61 -6.16 -9.60 -15.75
C GLN A 61 -5.59 -9.22 -14.38
N ILE A 62 -4.40 -9.71 -14.02
CA ILE A 62 -3.74 -9.33 -12.77
C ILE A 62 -3.46 -7.82 -12.75
N GLN A 63 -2.95 -7.26 -13.84
CA GLN A 63 -2.71 -5.82 -13.93
C GLN A 63 -4.00 -5.01 -13.74
N ASN A 64 -5.13 -5.47 -14.29
CA ASN A 64 -6.43 -4.85 -14.08
C ASN A 64 -6.90 -4.99 -12.62
N THR A 65 -6.64 -6.13 -11.97
CA THR A 65 -6.93 -6.32 -10.54
C THR A 65 -6.15 -5.35 -9.66
N LEU A 66 -4.88 -5.08 -9.97
CA LEU A 66 -4.05 -4.14 -9.21
C LEU A 66 -4.46 -2.66 -9.40
N ASN A 67 -5.04 -2.34 -10.55
CA ASN A 67 -5.46 -0.98 -10.93
C ASN A 67 -6.98 -0.77 -10.75
N HIS A 68 -7.65 -1.67 -10.04
CA HIS A 68 -9.11 -1.64 -9.90
C HIS A 68 -9.53 -0.49 -8.99
N ILE A 69 -10.48 0.35 -9.43
CA ILE A 69 -10.89 1.57 -8.71
C ILE A 69 -11.99 1.26 -7.68
N ASP A 70 -12.79 0.21 -7.89
CA ASP A 70 -14.01 0.02 -7.09
C ASP A 70 -13.73 -0.37 -5.63
N SER A 71 -12.59 -1.00 -5.33
CA SER A 71 -12.28 -1.44 -3.97
C SER A 71 -10.79 -1.64 -3.72
N PRO A 72 -10.24 -1.07 -2.63
CA PRO A 72 -8.84 -1.28 -2.23
C PRO A 72 -8.56 -2.74 -1.87
N TYR A 73 -9.58 -3.48 -1.40
CA TYR A 73 -9.44 -4.90 -1.04
C TYR A 73 -9.17 -5.79 -2.24
N ILE A 74 -9.77 -5.48 -3.40
CA ILE A 74 -9.50 -6.20 -4.66
C ILE A 74 -8.02 -6.01 -5.04
N ARG A 75 -7.52 -4.78 -4.92
CA ARG A 75 -6.12 -4.45 -5.19
C ARG A 75 -5.19 -5.19 -4.23
N GLY A 76 -5.51 -5.14 -2.93
CA GLY A 76 -4.78 -5.83 -1.86
C GLY A 76 -4.68 -7.35 -2.06
N ILE A 77 -5.79 -8.00 -2.42
CA ILE A 77 -5.82 -9.43 -2.80
C ILE A 77 -4.92 -9.67 -4.02
N GLY A 78 -4.95 -8.78 -5.02
CA GLY A 78 -4.07 -8.88 -6.19
C GLY A 78 -2.58 -8.82 -5.83
N PHE A 79 -2.18 -7.91 -4.95
CA PHE A 79 -0.79 -7.84 -4.46
C PHE A 79 -0.40 -9.07 -3.65
N MET A 80 -1.30 -9.54 -2.80
CA MET A 80 -1.10 -10.74 -2.00
C MET A 80 -0.97 -11.98 -2.91
N TYR A 81 -1.79 -12.11 -3.95
CA TYR A 81 -1.68 -13.15 -4.97
C TYR A 81 -0.34 -13.13 -5.70
N LEU A 82 0.14 -11.94 -6.12
CA LEU A 82 1.47 -11.81 -6.72
C LEU A 82 2.57 -12.23 -5.74
N ARG A 83 2.46 -11.87 -4.47
CA ARG A 83 3.44 -12.24 -3.46
C ARG A 83 3.56 -13.75 -3.25
N TYR A 84 2.46 -14.48 -3.41
CA TYR A 84 2.42 -15.95 -3.32
C TYR A 84 2.89 -16.67 -4.58
N THR A 85 2.65 -16.12 -5.77
CA THR A 85 2.81 -16.88 -7.04
C THR A 85 3.93 -16.40 -7.93
N LEU A 86 4.35 -15.13 -7.83
CA LEU A 86 5.32 -14.53 -8.73
C LEU A 86 6.76 -14.91 -8.33
N ASP A 87 7.61 -15.11 -9.34
CA ASP A 87 9.06 -15.21 -9.13
C ASP A 87 9.57 -13.97 -8.37
N PRO A 88 10.30 -14.15 -7.26
CA PRO A 88 10.81 -13.05 -6.44
C PRO A 88 11.62 -12.01 -7.23
N LYS A 89 12.31 -12.40 -8.31
CA LYS A 89 13.07 -11.46 -9.16
C LYS A 89 12.17 -10.45 -9.87
N LYS A 90 10.91 -10.80 -10.12
CA LYS A 90 9.95 -9.96 -10.84
C LYS A 90 9.12 -9.09 -9.89
N LEU A 91 9.10 -9.37 -8.58
CA LEU A 91 8.29 -8.65 -7.59
C LEU A 91 8.53 -7.13 -7.65
N TRP A 92 9.78 -6.69 -7.63
CA TRP A 92 10.12 -5.26 -7.66
C TRP A 92 9.50 -4.51 -8.85
N LYS A 93 9.58 -5.10 -10.05
CA LYS A 93 9.04 -4.49 -11.27
C LYS A 93 7.53 -4.23 -11.20
N TRP A 94 6.80 -5.11 -10.51
CA TRP A 94 5.36 -4.97 -10.32
C TRP A 94 5.02 -4.02 -9.17
N PHE A 95 5.76 -4.09 -8.06
CA PHE A 95 5.42 -3.41 -6.81
C PHE A 95 5.85 -1.94 -6.81
N SER A 96 6.99 -1.62 -7.44
CA SER A 96 7.59 -0.27 -7.44
C SER A 96 6.66 0.86 -7.89
N ARG A 97 5.66 0.57 -8.72
CA ARG A 97 4.69 1.55 -9.23
C ARG A 97 3.68 2.00 -8.18
N TYR A 98 3.45 1.18 -7.15
CA TYR A 98 2.40 1.39 -6.15
C TYR A 98 2.97 1.79 -4.78
N LEU A 99 4.29 2.00 -4.67
CA LEU A 99 4.94 2.39 -3.39
C LEU A 99 4.50 3.78 -2.86
N LYS A 100 3.91 4.62 -3.71
CA LYS A 100 3.36 5.94 -3.36
C LYS A 100 1.82 5.97 -3.40
N ASP A 101 1.22 4.79 -3.39
CA ASP A 101 -0.23 4.72 -3.39
C ASP A 101 -0.76 5.07 -2.00
N ASP A 102 -1.43 6.21 -1.90
CA ASP A 102 -1.98 6.76 -0.66
C ASP A 102 -3.41 6.26 -0.39
N GLU A 103 -3.95 5.33 -1.20
CA GLU A 103 -5.27 4.76 -0.96
C GLU A 103 -5.29 4.00 0.38
N PRO A 104 -6.21 4.33 1.31
CA PRO A 104 -6.30 3.68 2.61
C PRO A 104 -6.95 2.30 2.52
N ILE A 105 -6.49 1.37 3.35
CA ILE A 105 -7.04 0.03 3.49
C ILE A 105 -6.92 -0.45 4.94
N ASP A 106 -7.97 -1.05 5.49
CA ASP A 106 -7.89 -1.76 6.77
C ASP A 106 -7.61 -3.25 6.52
N VAL A 107 -6.49 -3.73 7.01
CA VAL A 107 -6.04 -5.10 6.73
C VAL A 107 -6.50 -6.10 7.78
N ARG A 108 -6.97 -5.65 8.96
CA ARG A 108 -7.33 -6.50 10.10
C ARG A 108 -8.84 -6.75 10.16
N ALA A 109 -9.25 -7.97 10.51
CA ALA A 109 -10.66 -8.28 10.67
C ALA A 109 -11.21 -7.60 11.94
N GLY A 110 -12.30 -6.84 11.78
CA GLY A 110 -12.84 -6.01 12.85
C GLY A 110 -12.09 -4.70 13.07
N GLY A 111 -11.11 -4.41 12.22
CA GLY A 111 -10.42 -3.16 12.06
C GLY A 111 -9.30 -2.88 13.05
N GLY A 112 -8.72 -1.69 12.93
CA GLY A 112 -7.68 -1.18 13.82
C GLY A 112 -6.25 -1.46 13.34
N ASN A 113 -6.07 -1.81 12.07
CA ASN A 113 -4.78 -1.66 11.39
C ASN A 113 -5.00 -1.07 9.99
N GLU A 114 -5.30 0.22 9.97
CA GLU A 114 -5.38 1.00 8.74
C GLU A 114 -3.97 1.34 8.25
N MET A 115 -3.71 1.07 6.97
CA MET A 115 -2.48 1.42 6.29
C MET A 115 -2.78 1.85 4.85
N THR A 116 -1.83 2.48 4.17
CA THR A 116 -1.99 2.77 2.74
C THR A 116 -1.60 1.56 1.89
N ILE A 117 -2.09 1.50 0.64
CA ILE A 117 -1.66 0.48 -0.33
C ILE A 117 -0.13 0.52 -0.53
N GLY A 118 0.49 1.71 -0.52
CA GLY A 118 1.95 1.83 -0.57
C GLY A 118 2.65 1.19 0.62
N GLN A 119 2.12 1.35 1.84
CA GLN A 119 2.62 0.70 3.04
C GLN A 119 2.42 -0.83 3.00
N LEU A 120 1.27 -1.29 2.51
CA LEU A 120 0.98 -2.71 2.30
C LEU A 120 1.99 -3.37 1.36
N VAL A 121 2.21 -2.76 0.20
CA VAL A 121 3.15 -3.21 -0.83
C VAL A 121 4.58 -3.25 -0.28
N ARG A 122 4.96 -2.25 0.52
CA ARG A 122 6.26 -2.20 1.20
C ARG A 122 6.41 -3.35 2.19
N HIS A 123 5.40 -3.59 3.04
CA HIS A 123 5.39 -4.68 4.00
C HIS A 123 5.61 -6.04 3.33
N PHE A 124 4.93 -6.30 2.21
CA PHE A 124 5.07 -7.54 1.44
C PHE A 124 6.48 -7.79 0.86
N LEU A 125 7.25 -6.73 0.60
CA LEU A 125 8.63 -6.82 0.11
C LEU A 125 9.64 -7.04 1.22
N GLU A 126 9.42 -6.42 2.38
CA GLU A 126 10.39 -6.42 3.50
C GLU A 126 10.20 -7.62 4.44
N ASN A 127 8.94 -7.93 4.75
CA ASN A 127 8.54 -8.87 5.79
C ASN A 127 8.01 -10.17 5.20
N ILE A 128 8.34 -11.29 5.86
CA ILE A 128 7.81 -12.61 5.52
C ILE A 128 6.49 -12.91 6.23
N GLU A 129 6.26 -12.27 7.38
CA GLU A 129 5.11 -12.52 8.24
C GLU A 129 3.89 -11.68 7.83
N TRP A 130 2.73 -12.31 7.85
CA TRP A 130 1.43 -11.72 7.58
C TRP A 130 0.36 -12.33 8.49
N TYR A 131 -0.03 -11.64 9.57
CA TYR A 131 -1.12 -12.03 10.48
C TYR A 131 -1.12 -13.53 10.84
N ASP A 132 0.01 -13.99 11.40
CA ASP A 132 0.28 -15.37 11.80
C ASP A 132 0.44 -16.39 10.65
N THR A 133 0.46 -15.92 9.41
CA THR A 133 0.86 -16.70 8.24
C THR A 133 2.20 -16.24 7.69
N LEU A 134 2.81 -17.08 6.87
CA LEU A 134 4.10 -16.82 6.25
C LEU A 134 3.96 -16.78 4.73
N PHE A 135 4.51 -15.75 4.12
CA PHE A 135 4.73 -15.74 2.68
C PHE A 135 5.84 -16.72 2.28
N PRO A 136 5.85 -17.18 1.01
CA PRO A 136 6.99 -17.93 0.47
C PRO A 136 8.29 -17.16 0.67
N ARG A 137 9.32 -17.86 1.17
CA ARG A 137 10.62 -17.28 1.48
C ARG A 137 11.30 -16.79 0.20
N ILE A 138 11.70 -15.51 0.20
CA ILE A 138 12.50 -14.92 -0.88
C ILE A 138 13.97 -15.33 -0.66
N PRO A 139 14.69 -15.78 -1.71
CA PRO A 139 16.12 -16.03 -1.61
C PRO A 139 16.87 -14.78 -1.13
N VAL A 140 17.78 -14.97 -0.16
CA VAL A 140 18.56 -13.90 0.47
C VAL A 140 19.20 -12.90 -0.51
N PRO A 141 19.87 -13.31 -1.61
CA PRO A 141 20.45 -12.33 -2.53
C PRO A 141 19.39 -11.41 -3.15
N ILE A 142 18.25 -11.96 -3.55
CA ILE A 142 17.14 -11.18 -4.12
C ILE A 142 16.53 -10.26 -3.06
N GLN A 143 16.41 -10.73 -1.81
CA GLN A 143 15.90 -9.89 -0.72
C GLN A 143 16.83 -8.69 -0.44
N LYS A 144 18.16 -8.88 -0.54
CA LYS A 144 19.13 -7.79 -0.43
C LYS A 144 18.99 -6.77 -1.57
N GLU A 145 18.84 -7.25 -2.80
CA GLU A 145 18.61 -6.39 -3.98
C GLU A 145 17.33 -5.56 -3.82
N VAL A 146 16.22 -6.18 -3.41
CA VAL A 146 14.93 -5.48 -3.18
C VAL A 146 15.07 -4.41 -2.10
N ARG A 147 15.75 -4.69 -0.99
CA ARG A 147 16.00 -3.71 0.09
C ARG A 147 16.86 -2.53 -0.38
N GLN A 148 17.88 -2.80 -1.19
CA GLN A 148 18.70 -1.75 -1.80
C GLN A 148 17.85 -0.85 -2.71
N GLN A 149 17.05 -1.45 -3.60
CA GLN A 149 16.18 -0.72 -4.52
C GLN A 149 15.16 0.15 -3.78
N LEU A 150 14.61 -0.34 -2.67
CA LEU A 150 13.70 0.41 -1.81
C LEU A 150 14.39 1.61 -1.14
N THR A 151 15.61 1.41 -0.68
CA THR A 151 16.43 2.51 -0.11
C THR A 151 16.74 3.58 -1.16
N GLU A 152 17.07 3.17 -2.38
CA GLU A 152 17.32 4.09 -3.51
C GLU A 152 16.05 4.84 -3.91
N TYR A 153 14.90 4.16 -3.90
CA TYR A 153 13.60 4.76 -4.16
C TYR A 153 13.27 5.87 -3.15
N ASP A 154 13.46 5.59 -1.86
CA ASP A 154 13.22 6.57 -0.80
C ASP A 154 14.14 7.79 -0.91
N LYS A 155 15.44 7.57 -1.20
CA LYS A 155 16.40 8.66 -1.42
C LYS A 155 15.99 9.57 -2.59
N LYS A 156 15.61 8.99 -3.73
CA LYS A 156 15.13 9.74 -4.90
C LYS A 156 13.89 10.57 -4.57
N ASN A 157 12.96 10.00 -3.80
CA ASN A 157 11.75 10.72 -3.41
C ASN A 157 12.03 11.89 -2.47
N GLN A 158 12.93 11.72 -1.50
CA GLN A 158 13.35 12.81 -0.62
C GLN A 158 14.04 13.94 -1.40
N GLN A 159 14.84 13.61 -2.42
CA GLN A 159 15.47 14.62 -3.29
C GLN A 159 14.42 15.40 -4.10
N ASN A 160 13.46 14.72 -4.72
CA ASN A 160 12.40 15.38 -5.49
C ASN A 160 11.57 16.34 -4.61
N GLN A 161 11.18 15.91 -3.41
CA GLN A 161 10.45 16.77 -2.47
C GLN A 161 11.25 18.02 -2.06
N LYS A 162 12.58 17.91 -1.93
CA LYS A 162 13.45 19.07 -1.64
C LYS A 162 13.52 20.02 -2.83
N ILE A 163 13.61 19.49 -4.05
CA ILE A 163 13.63 20.29 -5.27
C ILE A 163 12.32 21.08 -5.40
N ASP A 164 11.17 20.42 -5.25
CA ASP A 164 9.85 21.06 -5.37
C ASP A 164 9.67 22.20 -4.37
N LYS A 165 10.07 21.99 -3.10
CA LYS A 165 10.03 23.02 -2.06
C LYS A 165 10.93 24.21 -2.38
N ASN A 166 12.13 23.97 -2.90
CA ASN A 166 13.06 25.03 -3.29
C ASN A 166 12.54 25.84 -4.49
N VAL A 167 11.88 25.19 -5.45
CA VAL A 167 11.25 25.87 -6.60
C VAL A 167 10.13 26.79 -6.11
N ILE A 168 9.23 26.29 -5.25
CA ILE A 168 8.13 27.08 -4.68
C ILE A 168 8.67 28.30 -3.90
N ASN A 169 9.70 28.10 -3.08
CA ASN A 169 10.34 29.19 -2.34
C ASN A 169 10.95 30.24 -3.28
N ASN A 170 11.63 29.82 -4.35
CA ASN A 170 12.20 30.74 -5.33
C ASN A 170 11.14 31.54 -6.12
N ILE A 171 9.98 30.95 -6.40
CA ILE A 171 8.86 31.64 -7.03
C ILE A 171 8.28 32.69 -6.07
N ASN A 172 8.06 32.34 -4.81
CA ASN A 172 7.56 33.27 -3.79
C ASN A 172 8.51 34.45 -3.54
N VAL A 173 9.83 34.22 -3.54
CA VAL A 173 10.83 35.31 -3.42
C VAL A 173 10.77 36.27 -4.62
N LYS A 174 10.43 35.78 -5.82
CA LYS A 174 10.29 36.62 -7.02
C LYS A 174 8.92 37.33 -7.11
N GLY A 175 7.88 36.80 -6.47
CA GLY A 175 6.49 37.29 -6.54
C GLY A 175 6.16 38.55 -5.73
N PHE A 176 6.98 38.95 -4.74
CA PHE A 176 6.70 40.11 -3.88
C PHE A 176 7.59 41.35 -4.14
N ARG A 177 8.37 41.39 -5.22
CA ARG A 177 9.00 42.64 -5.68
C ARG A 177 8.02 43.47 -6.51
N THR A 178 6.83 43.75 -5.96
CA THR A 178 6.03 44.87 -6.46
C THR A 178 6.80 46.14 -6.12
N ARG A 179 7.51 46.63 -7.13
CA ARG A 179 8.17 47.94 -7.15
C ARG A 179 7.12 48.97 -6.74
N SER A 180 7.17 49.43 -5.49
CA SER A 180 6.38 50.55 -5.00
C SER A 180 6.80 51.76 -5.83
N ARG A 181 6.07 52.01 -6.93
CA ARG A 181 6.18 53.25 -7.69
C ARG A 181 5.72 54.35 -6.74
N SER A 182 6.67 55.06 -6.16
CA SER A 182 6.41 56.32 -5.47
C SER A 182 5.60 57.23 -6.40
N PRO A 183 4.49 57.85 -5.95
CA PRO A 183 3.73 58.76 -6.78
C PRO A 183 4.59 59.98 -7.12
N CYS A 184 4.94 60.16 -8.39
CA CYS A 184 5.62 61.36 -8.87
C CYS A 184 4.66 62.55 -8.74
N LYS A 185 5.01 63.55 -7.93
CA LYS A 185 4.27 64.81 -7.82
C LYS A 185 4.26 65.52 -9.17
N ASN A 186 3.07 65.68 -9.75
CA ASN A 186 2.87 66.39 -11.01
C ASN A 186 2.90 67.91 -10.76
N SER A 187 4.06 68.54 -10.97
CA SER A 187 4.21 69.99 -11.01
C SER A 187 3.72 70.50 -12.36
N ARG A 188 2.48 71.00 -12.42
CA ARG A 188 2.01 71.78 -13.58
C ARG A 188 2.53 73.21 -13.45
N ARG A 189 3.55 73.50 -14.27
CA ARG A 189 4.07 74.83 -14.58
C ARG A 189 2.95 75.75 -15.10
N HIS A 190 2.93 76.96 -14.55
CA HIS A 190 2.40 78.17 -15.19
C HIS A 190 2.91 78.31 -16.63
N TYR A 191 2.02 78.70 -17.55
CA TYR A 191 2.38 79.59 -18.66
C TYR A 191 1.23 80.57 -18.92
N ILE A 192 1.64 81.83 -18.98
CA ILE A 192 0.89 83.03 -19.36
C ILE A 192 0.77 83.06 -20.89
N HIS A 193 -0.40 83.40 -21.41
CA HIS A 193 -0.58 84.36 -22.51
C HIS A 193 -2.06 84.75 -22.64
#